data_AF-A0A3N5KUD0-F1
#
_entry.id   AF-A0A3N5KUD0-F1
#
_cell.length_a   1.000
_cell.length_b   1.000
_cell.length_c   1.000
_cell.angle_alpha   90.00
_cell.angle_beta   90.00
_cell.angle_gamma   90.00
#
_symmetry.space_group_name_H-M   'P 1'
#
loop_
_entity.id
_entity.type
_entity.pdbx_description
1 polymer ?
#
loop_
_entity_poly.entity_id
_entity_poly.type
_entity_poly.pdbx_seq_one_letter_code
_entity_poly.pdbx_strand_id
1 'polypeptide(L)'
;RRAGVSFHHTDRGGDITYHGPGQVVGYPILDLREWKRDVAAYVRAIEQVLIDTLAGFGISSGRILGATGVWVDGKKVAAIGVHISRWVTSHGFALNVTTDLSYFQYIVPCGLAKPVTSMAELGCRASRGEVVSALARSFSGIFEFEMEMAA
;
A
#
# COMPACT_ATOMS: atom_id res chain seq x y z
N ARG A 1 6.99 -4.55 22.54
CA ARG A 1 8.39 -4.70 23.02
C ARG A 1 8.86 -6.16 23.13
N ARG A 2 8.08 -7.15 23.60
CA ARG A 2 8.55 -8.57 23.66
C ARG A 2 8.81 -9.22 22.29
N ALA A 3 8.08 -8.83 21.24
CA ALA A 3 8.27 -9.33 19.88
C ALA A 3 9.22 -8.45 19.02
N GLY A 4 10.05 -7.60 19.63
CA GLY A 4 10.93 -6.68 18.87
C GLY A 4 10.19 -5.52 18.15
N VAL A 5 8.87 -5.40 18.31
CA VAL A 5 8.05 -4.36 17.65
C VAL A 5 7.96 -3.08 18.49
N SER A 6 8.17 -1.93 17.83
CA SER A 6 7.84 -0.60 18.33
C SER A 6 6.41 -0.20 17.97
N PHE A 7 5.75 0.54 18.86
CA PHE A 7 4.39 1.04 18.63
C PHE A 7 4.41 2.56 18.59
N HIS A 8 3.71 3.14 17.63
CA HIS A 8 3.65 4.58 17.39
C HIS A 8 2.22 5.00 17.06
N HIS A 9 1.75 6.07 17.70
CA HIS A 9 0.53 6.76 17.27
C HIS A 9 0.86 7.65 16.05
N THR A 10 -0.10 7.77 15.14
CA THR A 10 0.03 8.49 13.87
C THR A 10 -1.30 9.14 13.51
N ASP A 11 -1.26 10.16 12.66
CA ASP A 11 -2.41 10.94 12.16
C ASP A 11 -2.97 10.40 10.82
N ARG A 12 -2.44 9.29 10.29
CA ARG A 12 -2.98 8.65 9.08
C ARG A 12 -4.42 8.17 9.29
N GLY A 13 -5.19 8.16 8.20
CA GLY A 13 -6.46 7.45 8.16
C GLY A 13 -6.32 5.93 8.40
N GLY A 14 -7.43 5.32 8.81
CA GLY A 14 -7.51 3.92 9.17
C GLY A 14 -7.14 3.64 10.64
N ASP A 15 -7.21 2.38 11.03
CA ASP A 15 -6.90 1.89 12.38
C ASP A 15 -5.44 1.38 12.44
N ILE A 16 -5.12 0.45 13.33
CA ILE A 16 -3.81 -0.18 13.48
C ILE A 16 -3.32 -0.91 12.22
N THR A 17 -2.01 -0.90 11.97
CA THR A 17 -1.34 -1.67 10.91
C THR A 17 0.07 -2.07 11.34
N TYR A 18 0.73 -2.92 10.56
CA TYR A 18 2.11 -3.35 10.77
C TYR A 18 2.98 -3.00 9.56
N HIS A 19 4.20 -2.55 9.87
CA HIS A 19 5.29 -2.36 8.91
C HIS A 19 6.54 -3.08 9.39
N GLY A 20 7.24 -3.75 8.47
CA GLY A 20 8.47 -4.45 8.78
C GLY A 20 9.20 -4.96 7.53
N PRO A 21 10.31 -5.69 7.71
CA PRO A 21 11.10 -6.21 6.60
C PRO A 21 10.27 -6.98 5.58
N GLY A 22 10.64 -6.86 4.31
CA GLY A 22 9.92 -7.48 3.19
C GLY A 22 8.64 -6.76 2.75
N GLN A 23 8.26 -5.67 3.41
CA GLN A 23 7.17 -4.79 2.97
C GLN A 23 7.72 -3.60 2.18
N VAL A 24 7.08 -3.24 1.07
CA VAL A 24 7.36 -1.99 0.36
C VAL A 24 6.37 -0.94 0.85
N VAL A 25 6.89 0.07 1.54
CA VAL A 25 6.12 1.22 2.02
C VAL A 25 6.38 2.39 1.07
N GLY A 26 5.31 2.99 0.55
CA GLY A 26 5.40 4.16 -0.31
C GLY A 26 4.64 5.33 0.29
N TYR A 27 5.28 6.51 0.29
CA TYR A 27 4.69 7.75 0.78
C TYR A 27 4.66 8.80 -0.33
N PRO A 28 3.61 8.81 -1.20
CA PRO A 28 3.45 9.87 -2.18
C PRO A 28 3.13 11.18 -1.46
N ILE A 29 4.06 12.13 -1.51
CA ILE A 29 3.89 13.49 -0.96
C ILE A 29 3.55 14.41 -2.13
N LEU A 30 2.26 14.62 -2.36
CA LEU A 30 1.71 15.30 -3.52
C LEU A 30 0.85 16.48 -3.10
N ASP A 31 0.91 17.57 -3.85
CA ASP A 31 -0.07 18.65 -3.77
C ASP A 31 -1.28 18.31 -4.64
N LEU A 32 -2.40 17.94 -4.02
CA LEU A 32 -3.60 17.56 -4.75
C LEU A 32 -4.24 18.72 -5.51
N ARG A 33 -3.89 19.98 -5.19
CA ARG A 33 -4.36 21.14 -5.97
C ARG A 33 -3.85 21.11 -7.41
N GLU A 34 -2.66 20.57 -7.62
CA GLU A 34 -2.00 20.44 -8.93
C GLU A 34 -2.41 19.15 -9.68
N TRP A 35 -3.37 18.40 -9.15
CA TRP A 35 -3.84 17.16 -9.78
C TRP A 35 -5.36 17.19 -9.98
N LYS A 36 -6.15 16.73 -9.00
CA LYS A 36 -7.63 16.67 -9.11
C LYS A 36 -8.36 17.31 -7.94
N ARG A 37 -7.64 17.69 -6.90
CA ARG A 37 -8.16 18.21 -5.63
C ARG A 37 -9.29 17.33 -5.06
N ASP A 38 -9.12 16.01 -5.16
CA ASP A 38 -10.09 15.01 -4.74
C ASP A 38 -9.38 13.88 -3.97
N VAL A 39 -9.76 13.74 -2.70
CA VAL A 39 -9.20 12.75 -1.78
C VAL A 39 -9.61 11.32 -2.14
N ALA A 40 -10.87 11.13 -2.53
CA ALA A 40 -11.37 9.81 -2.92
C ALA A 40 -10.71 9.35 -4.22
N ALA A 41 -10.59 10.25 -5.20
CA ALA A 41 -9.85 10.00 -6.43
C ALA A 41 -8.39 9.63 -6.15
N TYR A 42 -7.73 10.33 -5.21
CA TYR A 42 -6.35 10.05 -4.81
C TYR A 42 -6.20 8.64 -4.23
N VAL A 43 -7.06 8.25 -3.30
CA VAL A 43 -7.03 6.90 -2.71
C VAL A 43 -7.33 5.84 -3.78
N ARG A 44 -8.30 6.07 -4.67
CA ARG A 44 -8.60 5.16 -5.79
C ARG A 44 -7.45 5.03 -6.78
N ALA A 45 -6.70 6.11 -7.01
CA ALA A 45 -5.51 6.10 -7.84
C ALA A 45 -4.38 5.28 -7.21
N ILE A 46 -4.11 5.41 -5.91
CA ILE A 46 -3.14 4.53 -5.21
C ILE A 46 -3.57 3.07 -5.31
N GLU A 47 -4.84 2.75 -5.09
CA GLU A 47 -5.33 1.38 -5.28
C GLU A 47 -5.08 0.89 -6.71
N GLN A 48 -5.27 1.75 -7.72
CA GLN A 48 -5.06 1.36 -9.12
C GLN A 48 -3.58 1.11 -9.42
N VAL A 49 -2.68 1.98 -8.93
CA VAL A 49 -1.23 1.78 -9.06
C VAL A 49 -0.81 0.41 -8.52
N LEU A 50 -1.33 0.04 -7.34
CA LEU A 50 -1.04 -1.23 -6.71
C LEU A 50 -1.61 -2.42 -7.49
N ILE A 51 -2.85 -2.30 -8.00
CA ILE A 51 -3.48 -3.32 -8.84
C ILE A 51 -2.69 -3.53 -10.13
N ASP A 52 -2.30 -2.45 -10.82
CA ASP A 52 -1.54 -2.52 -12.08
C ASP A 52 -0.13 -3.08 -11.84
N THR A 53 0.49 -2.70 -10.73
CA THR A 53 1.79 -3.26 -10.30
C THR A 53 1.67 -4.77 -10.13
N LEU A 54 0.67 -5.25 -9.38
CA LEU A 54 0.44 -6.67 -9.12
C LEU A 54 0.12 -7.45 -10.41
N ALA A 55 -0.68 -6.85 -11.31
CA ALA A 55 -0.98 -7.42 -12.61
C ALA A 55 0.30 -7.65 -13.45
N GLY A 56 1.28 -6.75 -13.38
CA GLY A 56 2.59 -6.92 -14.01
C GLY A 56 3.39 -8.13 -13.53
N PHE A 57 3.05 -8.67 -12.36
CA PHE A 57 3.63 -9.91 -11.81
C PHE A 57 2.68 -11.12 -11.93
N GLY A 58 1.60 -11.01 -12.71
CA GLY A 58 0.62 -12.07 -12.90
C GLY A 58 -0.33 -12.27 -11.71
N ILE A 59 -0.40 -11.32 -10.77
CA ILE A 59 -1.28 -11.40 -9.60
C ILE A 59 -2.57 -10.64 -9.90
N SER A 60 -3.68 -11.38 -10.08
CA SER A 60 -5.01 -10.79 -10.18
C SER A 60 -5.45 -10.25 -8.82
N SER A 61 -5.75 -8.95 -8.74
CA SER A 61 -6.10 -8.28 -7.50
C SER A 61 -7.17 -7.22 -7.73
N GLY A 62 -7.79 -6.76 -6.65
CA GLY A 62 -8.87 -5.78 -6.77
C GLY A 62 -9.22 -5.07 -5.48
N ARG A 63 -10.35 -4.36 -5.54
CA ARG A 63 -10.91 -3.58 -4.44
C ARG A 63 -12.05 -4.36 -3.80
N ILE A 64 -12.26 -4.15 -2.51
CA ILE A 64 -13.48 -4.57 -1.82
C ILE A 64 -14.25 -3.32 -1.41
N LEU A 65 -15.54 -3.27 -1.74
CA LEU A 65 -16.40 -2.14 -1.38
C LEU A 65 -16.40 -1.94 0.13
N GLY A 66 -16.18 -0.69 0.56
CA GLY A 66 -16.09 -0.33 1.98
C GLY A 66 -14.80 -0.77 2.69
N ALA A 67 -13.83 -1.37 1.99
CA ALA A 67 -12.59 -1.85 2.60
C ALA A 67 -11.36 -1.37 1.80
N THR A 68 -10.86 -0.20 2.17
CA THR A 68 -9.68 0.45 1.59
C THR A 68 -8.45 -0.46 1.56
N GLY A 69 -7.76 -0.46 0.42
CA GLY A 69 -6.60 -1.30 0.15
C GLY A 69 -6.81 -2.22 -1.05
N VAL A 70 -5.83 -3.07 -1.32
CA VAL A 70 -5.85 -4.03 -2.44
C VAL A 70 -5.88 -5.46 -1.92
N TRP A 71 -6.65 -6.30 -2.60
CA TRP A 71 -7.07 -7.62 -2.14
C TRP A 71 -6.90 -8.69 -3.21
N VAL A 72 -6.56 -9.90 -2.78
CA VAL A 72 -6.48 -11.12 -3.59
C VAL A 72 -7.26 -12.21 -2.85
N ASP A 73 -8.28 -12.79 -3.47
CA ASP A 73 -9.14 -13.84 -2.87
C ASP A 73 -9.63 -13.50 -1.45
N GLY A 74 -10.02 -12.25 -1.23
CA GLY A 74 -10.50 -11.76 0.06
C GLY A 74 -9.40 -11.50 1.12
N LYS A 75 -8.13 -11.77 0.80
CA LYS A 75 -6.96 -11.44 1.64
C LYS A 75 -6.35 -10.10 1.24
N LYS A 76 -6.02 -9.25 2.21
CA LYS A 76 -5.39 -7.94 1.94
C LYS A 76 -3.90 -8.12 1.60
N VAL A 77 -3.50 -7.68 0.42
CA VAL A 77 -2.09 -7.68 -0.02
C VAL A 77 -1.42 -6.31 0.16
N ALA A 78 -2.21 -5.22 0.11
CA ALA A 78 -1.71 -3.87 0.36
C ALA A 78 -2.68 -3.06 1.24
N ALA A 79 -2.13 -2.40 2.26
CA ALA A 79 -2.84 -1.44 3.09
C ALA A 79 -2.63 -0.02 2.54
N ILE A 80 -3.64 0.84 2.66
CA ILE A 80 -3.55 2.27 2.32
C ILE A 80 -4.10 3.06 3.51
N GLY A 81 -3.31 4.01 3.96
CA GLY A 81 -3.64 4.95 5.03
C GLY A 81 -2.92 6.26 4.77
N VAL A 82 -3.70 7.28 4.44
CA VAL A 82 -3.20 8.61 4.06
C VAL A 82 -3.68 9.65 5.05
N HIS A 83 -2.93 10.73 5.19
CA HIS A 83 -3.38 11.97 5.82
C HIS A 83 -3.21 13.10 4.82
N ILE A 84 -4.04 14.14 4.92
CA ILE A 84 -4.02 15.28 4.00
C ILE A 84 -4.16 16.54 4.83
N SER A 85 -3.21 17.45 4.69
CA SER A 85 -3.23 18.76 5.33
C SER A 85 -2.93 19.84 4.30
N ARG A 86 -3.77 20.87 4.23
CA ARG A 86 -3.63 21.95 3.22
C ARG A 86 -3.48 21.42 1.79
N TRP A 87 -4.20 20.34 1.47
CA TRP A 87 -4.16 19.62 0.19
C TRP A 87 -2.85 18.90 -0.15
N VAL A 88 -1.88 18.85 0.78
CA VAL A 88 -0.67 18.05 0.63
C VAL A 88 -0.84 16.70 1.34
N THR A 89 -0.51 15.61 0.64
CA THR A 89 -0.64 14.25 1.16
C THR A 89 0.55 13.85 2.03
N SER A 90 0.30 13.03 3.04
CA SER A 90 1.32 12.31 3.81
C SER A 90 0.86 10.87 4.07
N HIS A 91 1.80 10.03 4.54
CA HIS A 91 1.67 8.57 4.57
C HIS A 91 1.39 8.04 3.16
N GLY A 92 0.62 6.96 3.00
CA GLY A 92 0.49 6.32 1.69
C GLY A 92 0.04 4.88 1.80
N PHE A 93 0.86 3.97 1.30
CA PHE A 93 0.55 2.56 1.20
C PHE A 93 1.66 1.66 1.71
N ALA A 94 1.30 0.42 1.97
CA ALA A 94 2.21 -0.65 2.34
C ALA A 94 1.82 -1.93 1.61
N LEU A 95 2.67 -2.37 0.68
CA LEU A 95 2.52 -3.59 -0.11
C LEU A 95 3.33 -4.73 0.52
N ASN A 96 2.66 -5.83 0.82
CA ASN A 96 3.32 -7.01 1.37
C ASN A 96 4.02 -7.79 0.24
N VAL A 97 5.35 -7.72 0.17
CA VAL A 97 6.13 -8.43 -0.87
C VAL A 97 6.61 -9.78 -0.34
N THR A 98 7.59 -9.76 0.56
CA THR A 98 8.09 -10.93 1.31
C THR A 98 7.85 -10.77 2.82
N THR A 99 6.92 -9.89 3.20
CA THR A 99 6.62 -9.52 4.58
C THR A 99 6.30 -10.75 5.43
N ASP A 100 6.89 -10.82 6.63
CA ASP A 100 6.47 -11.79 7.64
C ASP A 100 5.05 -11.45 8.14
N LEU A 101 4.08 -12.22 7.66
CA LEU A 101 2.66 -12.00 7.94
C LEU A 101 2.27 -12.40 9.37
N SER A 102 3.12 -13.16 10.09
CA SER A 102 2.82 -13.59 11.47
C SER A 102 2.63 -12.41 12.42
N TYR A 103 3.25 -11.27 12.14
CA TYR A 103 3.10 -10.05 12.95
C TYR A 103 1.68 -9.47 12.92
N PHE A 104 0.89 -9.74 11.87
CA PHE A 104 -0.50 -9.28 11.81
C PHE A 104 -1.39 -9.97 12.85
N GLN A 105 -0.98 -11.11 13.42
CA GLN A 105 -1.71 -11.78 14.50
C GLN A 105 -1.75 -10.96 15.81
N TYR A 106 -0.84 -9.99 15.96
CA TYR A 106 -0.75 -9.16 17.15
C TYR A 106 -1.67 -7.93 17.10
N ILE A 107 -2.40 -7.72 16.00
CA ILE A 107 -3.25 -6.55 15.80
C ILE A 107 -4.66 -6.98 15.36
N VAL A 108 -5.68 -6.27 15.82
CA VAL A 108 -7.09 -6.48 15.40
C VAL A 108 -7.60 -5.19 14.76
N PRO A 109 -7.50 -5.05 13.42
CA PRO A 109 -8.01 -3.86 12.75
C PRO A 109 -9.54 -3.90 12.65
N CYS A 110 -10.22 -2.86 13.15
CA CYS A 110 -11.66 -2.60 12.97
C CYS A 110 -12.59 -3.84 13.15
N GLY A 111 -12.55 -4.50 14.31
CA GLY A 111 -13.59 -5.43 14.77
C GLY A 111 -13.69 -6.81 14.09
N LEU A 112 -13.16 -6.98 12.88
CA LEU A 112 -13.04 -8.27 12.19
C LEU A 112 -11.68 -8.33 11.46
N ALA A 113 -10.81 -9.23 11.91
CA ALA A 113 -9.53 -9.49 11.27
C ALA A 113 -9.76 -10.13 9.90
N LYS A 114 -9.74 -9.31 8.84
CA LYS A 114 -9.66 -9.85 7.48
C LYS A 114 -8.26 -10.42 7.26
N PRO A 115 -8.12 -11.60 6.63
CA PRO A 115 -6.81 -12.20 6.42
C PRO A 115 -5.93 -11.29 5.54
N VAL A 116 -4.62 -11.40 5.72
CA VAL A 116 -3.61 -10.71 4.91
C VAL A 116 -2.87 -11.74 4.05
N THR A 117 -2.25 -11.28 2.97
CA THR A 117 -1.36 -12.08 2.14
C THR A 117 -0.17 -11.25 1.67
N SER A 118 0.75 -11.87 0.93
CA SER A 118 1.93 -11.24 0.35
C SER A 118 2.16 -11.76 -1.07
N MET A 119 2.92 -11.00 -1.87
CA MET A 119 3.34 -11.47 -3.20
C MET A 119 4.05 -12.83 -3.12
N ALA A 120 4.87 -13.05 -2.08
CA ALA A 120 5.59 -14.31 -1.87
C ALA A 120 4.69 -15.51 -1.53
N GLU A 121 3.62 -15.32 -0.74
CA GLU A 121 2.61 -16.37 -0.46
C GLU A 121 1.83 -16.72 -1.73
N LEU A 122 1.64 -15.73 -2.62
CA LEU A 122 1.01 -15.89 -3.94
C LEU A 122 1.97 -16.47 -5.01
N GLY A 123 3.16 -16.90 -4.63
CA GLY A 123 4.12 -17.55 -5.52
C GLY A 123 5.04 -16.62 -6.30
N CYS A 124 4.94 -15.30 -6.12
CA CYS A 124 5.84 -14.34 -6.77
C CYS A 124 7.22 -14.35 -6.11
N ARG A 125 8.28 -14.29 -6.94
CA ARG A 125 9.69 -14.26 -6.50
C ARG A 125 10.40 -12.94 -6.86
N ALA A 126 9.64 -11.90 -7.21
CA ALA A 126 10.19 -10.60 -7.54
C ALA A 126 11.00 -10.02 -6.37
N SER A 127 12.15 -9.45 -6.71
CA SER A 127 12.96 -8.67 -5.80
C SER A 127 12.27 -7.35 -5.43
N ARG A 128 12.68 -6.76 -4.30
CA ARG A 128 12.22 -5.41 -3.91
C ARG A 128 12.46 -4.38 -5.02
N GLY A 129 13.60 -4.46 -5.72
CA GLY A 129 13.94 -3.52 -6.79
C GLY A 129 12.99 -3.61 -7.98
N GLU A 130 12.63 -4.83 -8.40
CA GLU A 130 11.65 -5.05 -9.46
C GLU A 130 10.26 -4.51 -9.08
N VAL A 131 9.83 -4.74 -7.84
CA VAL A 131 8.55 -4.24 -7.34
C VAL A 131 8.53 -2.72 -7.27
N VAL A 132 9.60 -2.08 -6.75
CA VAL A 132 9.72 -0.62 -6.72
C VAL A 132 9.72 -0.03 -8.13
N SER A 133 10.41 -0.65 -9.08
CA SER A 133 10.44 -0.21 -10.47
C SER A 133 9.06 -0.33 -11.14
N ALA A 134 8.32 -1.40 -10.84
CA ALA A 134 6.95 -1.57 -11.32
C ALA A 134 5.99 -0.53 -10.72
N LEU A 135 6.09 -0.28 -9.41
CA LEU A 135 5.34 0.78 -8.73
C LEU A 135 5.60 2.14 -9.37
N ALA A 136 6.86 2.50 -9.61
CA ALA A 136 7.22 3.77 -10.23
C ALA A 136 6.59 3.95 -11.62
N ARG A 137 6.63 2.90 -12.46
CA ARG A 137 5.97 2.91 -13.78
C ARG A 137 4.46 3.08 -13.66
N SER A 138 3.81 2.35 -12.75
CA SER A 138 2.37 2.46 -12.52
C SER A 138 1.98 3.84 -11.95
N PHE A 139 2.78 4.40 -11.04
CA PHE A 139 2.59 5.77 -10.54
C PHE A 139 2.66 6.79 -11.68
N SER A 140 3.69 6.70 -12.54
CA SER A 140 3.84 7.58 -13.69
C SER A 140 2.61 7.56 -14.60
N GLY A 141 2.10 6.37 -14.92
CA GLY A 141 0.91 6.24 -15.78
C GLY A 141 -0.39 6.75 -15.14
N ILE A 142 -0.63 6.46 -13.85
CA ILE A 142 -1.89 6.79 -13.18
C ILE A 142 -1.97 8.25 -12.74
N PHE A 143 -0.85 8.83 -12.32
CA PHE A 143 -0.77 10.21 -11.88
C PHE A 143 -0.34 11.18 -12.98
N GLU A 144 0.05 10.67 -14.15
CA GLU A 144 0.51 11.45 -15.30
C GLU A 144 1.74 12.32 -14.96
N PHE A 145 2.62 11.77 -14.11
CA PHE A 145 3.88 12.40 -13.74
C PHE A 145 5.07 11.67 -14.36
N GLU A 146 6.10 12.42 -14.73
CA GLU A 146 7.39 11.84 -15.04
C GLU A 146 8.08 11.41 -13.74
N MET A 147 8.55 10.16 -13.70
CA MET A 147 9.18 9.58 -12.53
C MET A 147 10.68 9.49 -12.73
N GLU A 148 11.43 10.28 -11.98
CA GLU A 148 12.88 10.15 -11.88
C GLU A 148 13.25 9.26 -10.69
N MET A 149 14.04 8.22 -10.96
CA MET A 149 14.56 7.36 -9.90
C MET A 149 15.80 8.01 -9.32
N ALA A 150 15.79 8.25 -8.00
CA ALA A 150 16.99 8.70 -7.30
C ALA A 150 18.12 7.65 -7.45
N ALA A 151 19.32 8.14 -7.77
CA ALA A 151 20.53 7.34 -7.93
C ALA A 151 21.02 6.73 -6.60
#